data_AF-A0A934N631-F1
#
_entry.id   AF-A0A934N631-F1
#
_cell.length_a   1.000
_cell.length_b   1.000
_cell.length_c   1.000
_cell.angle_alpha   90.00
_cell.angle_beta   90.00
_cell.angle_gamma   90.00
#
_symmetry.space_group_name_H-M   'P 1'
#
loop_
_entity.id
_entity.type
_entity.pdbx_description
1 polymer ?
#
loop_
_entity_poly.entity_id
_entity_poly.type
_entity_poly.pdbx_seq_one_letter_code
_entity_poly.pdbx_strand_id
1 'polypeptide(L)'
;MKRLGTNIRGQGDIARVHLYRWGDGGAHFHVWFMPRPLGLLEASGMMLALWEDVLPNAPDADIVAAAEKIGAVLAGRDLTQVYPYHGTPDG
;
A
#
# COMPACT_ATOMS: atom_id res chain seq x y z
N MET A 1 3.38 11.92 8.73
CA MET A 1 3.04 11.52 7.34
C MET A 1 4.26 11.05 6.53
N LYS A 2 5.35 11.82 6.40
CA LYS A 2 6.51 11.44 5.55
C LYS A 2 7.15 10.08 5.92
N ARG A 3 7.43 9.83 7.20
CA ARG A 3 8.02 8.56 7.69
C ARG A 3 7.18 7.34 7.31
N LEU A 4 5.86 7.42 7.47
CA LEU A 4 4.95 6.34 7.13
C LEU A 4 4.97 6.02 5.63
N GLY A 5 4.85 7.03 4.78
CA GLY A 5 4.95 6.84 3.33
C GLY A 5 6.30 6.26 2.88
N THR A 6 7.41 6.65 3.54
CA THR A 6 8.73 6.07 3.29
C THR A 6 8.80 4.59 3.67
N ASN A 7 8.31 4.23 4.85
CA ASN A 7 8.36 2.85 5.30
C ASN A 7 7.47 1.93 4.44
N ILE A 8 6.26 2.38 4.06
CA ILE A 8 5.39 1.64 3.14
C ILE A 8 6.07 1.47 1.78
N ARG A 9 6.70 2.52 1.22
CA ARG A 9 7.42 2.41 -0.05
C ARG A 9 8.65 1.48 0.03
N GLY A 10 9.23 1.32 1.21
CA GLY A 10 10.44 0.51 1.43
C GLY A 10 10.27 -1.01 1.20
N GLN A 11 9.05 -1.48 0.89
CA GLN A 11 8.76 -2.91 0.73
C GLN A 11 9.16 -3.52 -0.63
N GLY A 12 9.70 -2.72 -1.55
CA GLY A 12 10.36 -3.17 -2.79
C GLY A 12 9.44 -3.24 -4.02
N ASP A 13 8.16 -3.53 -3.82
CA ASP A 13 7.12 -3.67 -4.85
C ASP A 13 6.30 -2.39 -5.10
N ILE A 14 6.57 -1.33 -4.34
CA ILE A 14 5.79 -0.08 -4.37
C ILE A 14 6.60 1.03 -5.03
N ALA A 15 6.08 1.57 -6.14
CA ALA A 15 6.76 2.65 -6.83
C ALA A 15 6.53 4.02 -6.15
N ARG A 16 5.30 4.28 -5.68
CA ARG A 16 4.92 5.54 -5.02
C ARG A 16 3.77 5.32 -4.04
N VAL A 17 3.77 6.05 -2.94
CA VAL A 17 2.60 6.13 -2.03
C VAL A 17 1.89 7.45 -2.28
N HIS A 18 0.62 7.39 -2.67
CA HIS A 18 -0.24 8.54 -2.85
C HIS A 18 -0.94 8.88 -1.52
N LEU A 19 -1.08 10.19 -1.24
CA LEU A 19 -1.77 10.69 -0.06
C LEU A 19 -3.05 11.41 -0.49
N TYR A 20 -4.20 10.92 -0.05
CA TYR A 20 -5.49 11.57 -0.29
C TYR A 20 -6.10 12.10 0.99
N ARG A 21 -6.82 13.22 0.86
CA ARG A 21 -7.46 13.97 1.95
C ARG A 21 -8.94 14.20 1.68
N TRP A 22 -9.69 13.12 1.53
CA TRP A 22 -11.15 13.15 1.44
C TRP A 22 -11.73 12.23 2.51
N GLY A 23 -12.96 12.52 2.92
CA GLY A 23 -13.71 11.72 3.90
C GLY A 23 -15.17 11.60 3.50
N ASP A 24 -15.97 11.02 4.37
CA ASP A 24 -17.42 10.82 4.23
C ASP A 24 -18.24 12.10 4.44
N GLY A 25 -17.58 13.24 4.65
CA GLY A 25 -18.22 14.53 4.95
C GLY A 25 -18.53 14.74 6.44
N GLY A 26 -18.18 13.80 7.32
CA GLY A 26 -18.32 13.93 8.76
C GLY A 26 -17.22 14.78 9.42
N ALA A 27 -17.28 14.90 10.75
CA ALA A 27 -16.28 15.63 11.54
C ALA A 27 -14.94 14.87 11.67
N HIS A 28 -14.84 13.65 11.14
CA HIS A 28 -13.65 12.83 11.24
C HIS A 28 -12.57 13.26 10.24
N PHE A 29 -11.32 13.19 10.69
CA PHE A 29 -10.17 13.47 9.86
C PHE A 29 -9.73 12.20 9.11
N HIS A 30 -9.91 12.19 7.79
CA HIS A 30 -9.53 11.08 6.93
C HIS A 30 -8.25 11.40 6.14
N VAL A 31 -7.30 10.47 6.18
CA VAL A 31 -6.12 10.46 5.33
C VAL A 31 -5.93 9.04 4.82
N TRP A 32 -5.62 8.93 3.54
CA TRP A 32 -5.43 7.64 2.88
C TRP A 32 -4.02 7.55 2.35
N PHE A 33 -3.32 6.47 2.70
CA PHE A 33 -2.04 6.10 2.08
C PHE A 33 -2.33 4.99 1.07
N MET A 34 -2.24 5.30 -0.22
CA MET A 34 -2.51 4.34 -1.28
C MET A 34 -1.19 4.01 -2.01
N PRO A 35 -0.59 2.84 -1.75
CA PRO A 35 0.61 2.40 -2.43
C PRO A 35 0.28 1.97 -3.87
N ARG A 36 0.93 2.61 -4.85
CA ARG A 36 0.87 2.21 -6.25
C ARG A 36 1.90 1.12 -6.53
N PRO A 37 1.50 -0.05 -7.06
CA PRO A 37 2.44 -1.09 -7.48
C PRO A 37 3.47 -0.59 -8.50
N LEU A 38 4.67 -1.16 -8.47
CA LEU A 38 5.66 -0.99 -9.52
C LEU A 38 5.10 -1.49 -10.87
N GLY A 39 5.46 -0.81 -11.96
CA GLY A 39 4.95 -1.16 -13.31
C GLY A 39 3.54 -0.66 -13.64
N LEU A 40 2.65 -0.47 -12.67
CA LEU A 40 1.25 -0.05 -12.92
C LEU A 40 1.12 1.48 -13.10
N LEU A 41 1.55 2.00 -14.25
CA LEU A 41 1.55 3.45 -14.54
C LEU A 41 0.14 4.03 -14.68
N GLU A 42 -0.82 3.26 -15.18
CA GLU A 42 -2.22 3.68 -15.36
C GLU A 42 -2.91 4.02 -14.04
N ALA A 43 -2.40 3.50 -12.92
CA ALA A 43 -2.87 3.82 -11.57
C ALA A 43 -2.16 5.04 -10.96
N SER A 44 -1.79 6.02 -11.78
CA SER A 44 -1.17 7.25 -11.32
C SER A 44 -2.19 8.30 -10.91
N GLY A 45 -1.96 8.97 -9.77
CA GLY A 45 -2.83 10.07 -9.32
C GLY A 45 -4.22 9.57 -8.93
N MET A 46 -5.30 10.30 -9.23
CA MET A 46 -6.65 9.90 -8.80
C MET A 46 -7.04 8.51 -9.32
N MET A 47 -6.42 8.06 -10.41
CA MET A 47 -6.76 6.81 -11.05
C MET A 47 -6.48 5.59 -10.17
N LEU A 48 -5.58 5.68 -9.19
CA LEU A 48 -5.36 4.61 -8.21
C LEU A 48 -6.62 4.25 -7.40
N ALA A 49 -7.38 5.26 -6.95
CA ALA A 49 -8.61 5.04 -6.18
C ALA A 49 -9.73 4.45 -7.06
N LEU A 50 -9.76 4.84 -8.34
CA LEU A 50 -10.71 4.31 -9.31
C LEU A 50 -10.42 2.85 -9.63
N TRP A 51 -9.15 2.49 -9.84
CA TRP A 51 -8.75 1.10 -10.05
C TRP A 51 -9.06 0.22 -8.85
N GLU A 52 -8.87 0.72 -7.62
CA GLU A 52 -9.19 -0.04 -6.41
C GLU A 52 -10.68 -0.41 -6.32
N ASP A 53 -11.58 0.47 -6.76
CA ASP A 53 -13.03 0.21 -6.76
C ASP A 53 -13.48 -0.80 -7.83
N VAL A 54 -12.79 -0.87 -8.97
CA VAL A 54 -13.22 -1.70 -10.11
C VAL A 54 -12.46 -3.02 -10.25
N LEU A 55 -11.29 -3.14 -9.63
CA LEU A 55 -10.52 -4.38 -9.67
C LEU A 55 -11.20 -5.45 -8.80
N PRO A 56 -11.08 -6.73 -9.19
CA PRO A 56 -11.54 -7.81 -8.33
C PRO A 56 -10.75 -7.81 -7.03
N ASN A 57 -11.44 -8.13 -5.93
CA ASN A 57 -10.81 -8.30 -4.64
C ASN A 57 -9.70 -9.36 -4.72
N ALA A 58 -8.58 -9.07 -4.05
CA ALA A 58 -7.55 -10.07 -3.80
C ALA A 58 -8.12 -11.19 -2.89
N PRO A 59 -7.55 -12.41 -2.94
CA PRO A 59 -7.89 -13.46 -2.00
C PRO A 59 -7.76 -13.00 -0.54
N ASP A 60 -8.70 -13.43 0.32
CA ASP A 60 -8.72 -13.03 1.74
C ASP A 60 -7.39 -13.31 2.47
N ALA A 61 -6.74 -14.44 2.13
CA ALA A 61 -5.44 -14.80 2.69
C ALA A 61 -4.35 -13.75 2.38
N ASP A 62 -4.37 -13.20 1.16
CA ASP A 62 -3.42 -12.18 0.73
C ASP A 62 -3.71 -10.83 1.41
N ILE A 63 -5.00 -10.51 1.60
CA ILE A 63 -5.43 -9.31 2.33
C ILE A 63 -4.94 -9.37 3.79
N VAL A 64 -5.12 -10.52 4.45
CA VAL A 64 -4.66 -10.71 5.85
C VAL A 64 -3.14 -10.61 5.93
N ALA A 65 -2.40 -11.28 5.05
CA ALA A 65 -0.94 -11.22 5.02
C ALA A 65 -0.43 -9.78 4.78
N ALA A 66 -1.08 -9.02 3.88
CA ALA A 66 -0.75 -7.62 3.64
C ALA A 66 -1.01 -6.74 4.88
N ALA A 67 -2.14 -6.95 5.58
CA ALA A 67 -2.47 -6.25 6.80
C ALA A 67 -1.45 -6.53 7.93
N GLU A 68 -1.01 -7.77 8.11
CA GLU A 68 0.04 -8.14 9.07
C GLU A 68 1.36 -7.43 8.75
N LYS A 69 1.77 -7.46 7.47
CA LYS A 69 2.98 -6.79 6.99
C LYS A 69 2.93 -5.29 7.27
N ILE A 70 1.84 -4.62 6.90
CA ILE A 70 1.63 -3.18 7.15
C ILE A 70 1.59 -2.89 8.66
N GLY A 71 0.90 -3.71 9.46
CA GLY A 71 0.85 -3.57 10.91
C GLY A 71 2.23 -3.60 11.56
N ALA A 72 3.10 -4.49 11.09
CA ALA A 72 4.49 -4.55 11.53
C ALA A 72 5.32 -3.34 11.07
N VAL A 73 5.14 -2.83 9.83
CA VAL A 73 5.72 -1.55 9.38
C VAL A 73 5.33 -0.41 10.33
N LEU A 74 4.04 -0.32 10.65
CA LEU A 74 3.46 0.73 11.50
C LEU A 74 3.99 0.68 12.93
N ALA A 75 4.19 -0.53 13.47
CA ALA A 75 4.77 -0.74 14.79
C ALA A 75 6.29 -0.46 14.85
N GLY A 76 6.92 -0.10 13.73
CA GLY A 76 8.37 0.14 13.66
C GLY A 76 9.20 -1.14 13.80
N ARG A 77 8.62 -2.31 13.50
CA ARG A 77 9.32 -3.59 13.52
C ARG A 77 10.15 -3.72 12.24
N ASP A 78 11.38 -4.21 12.37
CA ASP A 78 12.21 -4.56 11.24
C ASP A 78 11.62 -5.79 10.52
N LEU A 79 11.23 -5.60 9.28
CA LEU A 79 10.53 -6.60 8.47
C LEU A 79 11.46 -7.50 7.65
N THR A 80 12.77 -7.21 7.65
CA THR A 80 13.77 -8.02 6.95
C THR A 80 13.90 -9.44 7.50
N GLN A 81 13.26 -9.73 8.64
CA GLN A 81 13.28 -11.02 9.31
C GLN A 81 11.97 -11.82 9.23
N VAL A 82 10.85 -11.23 8.79
CA VAL A 82 9.50 -11.84 8.92
C VAL A 82 8.89 -12.23 7.56
N TYR A 83 9.16 -11.49 6.49
CA TYR A 83 8.70 -11.84 5.14
C TYR A 83 9.87 -11.76 4.17
N PRO A 84 10.58 -12.87 3.88
CA PRO A 84 11.52 -12.90 2.79
C PRO A 84 10.73 -12.64 1.50
N TYR A 85 11.02 -11.51 0.87
CA TYR A 85 10.53 -11.22 -0.47
C TYR A 85 10.96 -12.37 -1.40
N HIS A 86 10.02 -13.22 -1.80
CA HIS A 86 10.19 -14.18 -2.88
C HIS A 86 9.74 -13.53 -4.20
N GLY A 87 10.35 -12.41 -4.56
CA GLY A 87 10.25 -11.97 -5.95
C GLY A 87 11.03 -12.94 -6.81
N THR A 88 10.32 -13.70 -7.65
CA THR A 88 10.94 -14.14 -8.89
C THR A 88 11.35 -12.89 -9.66
N PRO A 89 12.61 -12.75 -10.09
CA PRO A 89 12.98 -11.71 -11.03
C PRO A 89 12.39 -12.13 -12.37
N ASP A 90 11.24 -11.57 -12.70
CA ASP A 90 10.68 -11.60 -14.04
C ASP A 90 11.49 -10.66 -14.95
N GLY A 91 12.38 -11.30 -15.73
CA GLY A 91 12.82 -11.00 -17.10
C GLY A 91 12.95 -9.56 -17.57
#